data_AF-A0A3M1SP30-F1
#
_entry.id   AF-A0A3M1SP30-F1
#
_cell.length_a   1.000
_cell.length_b   1.000
_cell.length_c   1.000
_cell.angle_alpha   90.00
_cell.angle_beta   90.00
_cell.angle_gamma   90.00
#
_symmetry.space_group_name_H-M   'P 1'
#
loop_
_entity.id
_entity.type
_entity.pdbx_description
1 polymer ?
#
loop_
_entity_poly.entity_id
_entity_poly.type
_entity_poly.pdbx_seq_one_letter_code
_entity_poly.pdbx_strand_id
1 'polypeptide(L)'
;MNLELNSAQAFMALGIAIISADGRCTSEETETLLKLFKTFKLMTCSSEEECEQNWESIFNTTFDKLKKAFPKRQMSFSEAHLDILLPIVERSVPAESHEALFHFAVAIAVSDGLDAREKVILDRLQKDFKIQLTDDYQVLLETANVAVGRVC
;
A
#
# COMPACT_ATOMS: atom_id res chain seq x y z
N MET A 1 7.70 -14.63 14.79
CA MET A 1 8.37 -13.63 13.92
C MET A 1 7.92 -12.27 14.40
N ASN A 2 8.85 -11.41 14.83
CA ASN A 2 8.51 -10.08 15.36
C ASN A 2 8.75 -9.04 14.27
N LEU A 3 7.76 -8.86 13.40
CA LEU A 3 7.70 -7.70 12.51
C LEU A 3 6.92 -6.60 13.23
N GLU A 4 7.62 -5.51 13.53
CA GLU A 4 7.07 -4.31 14.17
C GLU A 4 7.22 -3.13 13.22
N LEU A 5 6.12 -2.44 12.96
CA LEU A 5 6.04 -1.26 12.11
C LEU A 5 5.49 -0.09 12.93
N ASN A 6 6.02 1.12 12.72
CA ASN A 6 5.30 2.33 13.09
C ASN A 6 4.29 2.70 11.98
N SER A 7 3.48 3.73 12.16
CA SER A 7 2.45 4.11 11.19
C SER A 7 3.02 4.36 9.78
N ALA A 8 4.08 5.17 9.65
CA ALA A 8 4.69 5.44 8.35
C ALA A 8 5.22 4.15 7.67
N GLN A 9 5.81 3.25 8.45
CA GLN A 9 6.28 1.96 7.96
C GLN A 9 5.13 1.02 7.59
N ALA A 10 3.97 1.12 8.25
CA ALA A 10 2.77 0.35 7.92
C ALA A 10 2.16 0.80 6.59
N PHE A 11 2.04 2.11 6.37
CA PHE A 11 1.66 2.68 5.07
C PHE A 11 2.65 2.28 3.97
N MET A 12 3.95 2.36 4.25
CA MET A 12 5.00 1.95 3.29
C MET A 12 4.89 0.46 2.96
N ALA A 13 4.74 -0.40 3.97
CA ALA A 13 4.67 -1.84 3.77
C ALA A 13 3.44 -2.25 2.95
N LEU A 14 2.30 -1.60 3.18
CA LEU A 14 1.11 -1.80 2.38
C LEU A 14 1.30 -1.31 0.94
N GLY A 15 1.89 -0.14 0.75
CA GLY A 15 2.22 0.37 -0.59
C GLY A 15 3.13 -0.57 -1.36
N ILE A 16 4.20 -1.07 -0.73
CA ILE A 16 5.08 -2.09 -1.33
C ILE A 16 4.29 -3.35 -1.69
N ALA A 17 3.39 -3.81 -0.82
CA ALA A 17 2.61 -5.01 -1.08
C ALA A 17 1.68 -4.86 -2.30
N ILE A 18 1.09 -3.67 -2.49
CA ILE A 18 0.23 -3.35 -3.64
C ILE A 18 1.06 -3.29 -4.91
N ILE A 19 2.09 -2.44 -4.95
CA ILE A 19 2.97 -2.23 -6.13
C ILE A 19 3.67 -3.52 -6.58
N SER A 20 3.85 -4.47 -5.67
CA SER A 20 4.51 -5.73 -5.99
C SER A 20 3.55 -6.88 -6.27
N ALA A 21 2.24 -6.67 -6.16
CA ALA A 21 1.23 -7.72 -6.22
C ALA A 21 1.20 -8.41 -7.59
N ASP A 22 1.23 -7.63 -8.66
CA ASP A 22 1.19 -8.13 -10.03
C ASP A 22 2.61 -8.55 -10.54
N GLY A 23 3.66 -8.11 -9.86
CA GLY A 23 5.07 -8.34 -10.18
C GLY A 23 5.69 -7.29 -11.11
N ARG A 24 4.98 -6.19 -11.36
CA ARG A 24 5.42 -5.02 -12.12
C ARG A 24 5.33 -3.81 -11.18
N CYS A 25 6.44 -3.11 -11.02
CA CYS A 25 6.45 -1.84 -10.32
C CYS A 25 6.52 -0.75 -11.38
N THR A 26 5.50 0.10 -11.47
CA THR A 26 5.50 1.21 -12.44
C THR A 26 5.96 2.51 -11.79
N SER A 27 6.44 3.44 -12.64
CA SER A 27 6.81 4.77 -12.18
C SER A 27 5.61 5.53 -11.63
N GLU A 28 4.42 5.33 -12.21
CA GLU A 28 3.19 6.01 -11.81
C GLU A 28 2.73 5.61 -10.41
N GLU A 29 2.81 4.31 -10.07
CA GLU A 29 2.52 3.86 -8.71
C GLU A 29 3.55 4.37 -7.69
N THR A 30 4.83 4.37 -8.06
CA THR A 30 5.92 4.84 -7.18
C THR A 30 5.80 6.35 -6.92
N GLU A 31 5.51 7.13 -7.96
CA GLU A 31 5.25 8.57 -7.87
C GLU A 31 4.00 8.85 -7.03
N THR A 32 2.94 8.06 -7.22
CA THR A 32 1.71 8.15 -6.43
C THR A 32 1.98 7.86 -4.95
N LEU A 33 2.74 6.80 -4.65
CA LEU A 33 3.14 6.45 -3.30
C LEU A 33 3.90 7.60 -2.62
N LEU A 34 4.89 8.18 -3.29
CA LEU A 34 5.65 9.33 -2.78
C LEU A 34 4.75 10.54 -2.52
N LYS A 35 3.86 10.86 -3.48
CA LYS A 35 2.91 11.97 -3.36
C LYS A 35 1.99 11.79 -2.16
N LEU A 36 1.44 10.59 -1.97
CA LEU A 36 0.55 10.29 -0.85
C LEU A 36 1.28 10.38 0.49
N PHE A 37 2.54 9.94 0.57
CA PHE A 37 3.36 10.11 1.78
C PHE A 37 3.50 11.59 2.20
N LYS A 38 3.62 12.50 1.23
CA LYS A 38 3.59 13.95 1.46
C LYS A 38 2.19 14.42 1.90
N THR A 39 1.12 13.98 1.22
CA THR A 39 -0.26 14.39 1.50
C THR A 39 -0.75 13.96 2.90
N PHE A 40 -0.48 12.73 3.30
CA PHE A 40 -0.86 12.18 4.60
C PHE A 40 0.06 12.63 5.75
N LYS A 41 1.05 13.48 5.46
CA LYS A 41 2.06 13.96 6.43
C LYS A 41 2.74 12.81 7.17
N LEU A 42 2.96 11.69 6.46
CA LEU A 42 3.68 10.52 6.98
C LEU A 42 5.19 10.78 7.07
N MET A 43 5.64 11.91 6.51
CA MET A 43 6.99 12.43 6.60
C MET A 43 6.91 13.88 7.07
N THR A 44 7.73 14.23 8.03
CA THR A 44 7.99 15.62 8.42
C THR A 44 9.22 16.07 7.65
N CYS A 45 9.09 17.08 6.81
CA CYS A 45 10.25 17.67 6.13
C CYS A 45 10.08 19.18 6.00
N SER A 46 11.20 19.88 6.13
CA SER A 46 11.34 21.34 6.05
C SER A 46 11.91 21.79 4.70
N SER A 47 12.50 20.86 3.95
CA SER A 47 13.05 21.05 2.60
C SER A 47 12.79 19.81 1.73
N GLU A 48 12.94 19.96 0.41
CA GLU A 48 12.79 18.86 -0.54
C GLU A 48 13.84 17.76 -0.33
N GLU A 49 15.10 18.13 -0.10
CA GLU A 49 16.20 17.21 0.25
C GLU A 49 15.89 16.40 1.52
N GLU A 50 15.33 17.04 2.55
CA GLU A 50 14.91 16.33 3.77
C GLU A 50 13.76 15.36 3.49
N CYS A 51 12.81 15.72 2.60
CA CYS A 51 11.74 14.81 2.20
C CYS A 51 12.29 13.56 1.49
N GLU A 52 13.27 13.73 0.60
CA GLU A 52 13.92 12.61 -0.11
C GLU A 52 14.66 11.68 0.86
N GLN A 53 15.46 12.25 1.76
CA GLN A 53 16.19 11.46 2.77
C GLN A 53 15.23 10.70 3.71
N ASN A 54 14.14 11.35 4.15
CA ASN A 54 13.15 10.71 5.01
C ASN A 54 12.39 9.61 4.27
N TRP A 55 12.03 9.85 3.01
CA TRP A 55 11.42 8.86 2.14
C TRP A 55 12.30 7.62 1.98
N GLU A 56 13.56 7.80 1.58
CA GLU A 56 14.51 6.71 1.41
C GLU A 56 14.74 5.94 2.72
N SER A 57 14.85 6.65 3.84
CA SER A 57 15.01 6.05 5.16
C SER A 57 13.82 5.16 5.54
N ILE A 58 12.59 5.65 5.35
CA ILE A 58 11.37 4.88 5.62
C ILE A 58 11.28 3.68 4.69
N PHE A 59 11.52 3.87 3.39
CA PHE A 59 11.49 2.81 2.40
C PHE A 59 12.50 1.71 2.74
N ASN A 60 13.79 2.06 2.88
CA ASN A 60 14.86 1.11 3.14
C ASN A 60 14.65 0.35 4.45
N THR A 61 14.26 1.05 5.52
CA THR A 61 14.00 0.40 6.82
C THR A 61 12.81 -0.55 6.74
N THR A 62 11.74 -0.15 6.04
CA THR A 62 10.56 -1.01 5.85
C THR A 62 10.90 -2.22 5.00
N PHE A 63 11.58 -2.00 3.88
CA PHE A 63 11.99 -3.05 2.95
C PHE A 63 12.91 -4.07 3.62
N ASP A 64 13.89 -3.64 4.41
CA ASP A 64 14.77 -4.54 5.16
C ASP A 64 14.01 -5.37 6.20
N LYS A 65 13.03 -4.78 6.88
CA LYS A 65 12.15 -5.50 7.81
C LYS A 65 11.30 -6.55 7.08
N LEU A 66 10.71 -6.19 5.94
CA LEU A 66 9.93 -7.10 5.10
C LEU A 66 10.80 -8.23 4.56
N LYS A 67 11.99 -7.94 4.05
CA LYS A 67 12.94 -8.94 3.55
C LYS A 67 13.38 -9.93 4.63
N LYS A 68 13.58 -9.47 5.87
CA LYS A 68 13.87 -10.35 7.01
C LYS A 68 12.67 -11.21 7.40
N ALA A 69 11.46 -10.67 7.33
CA ALA A 69 10.22 -11.38 7.64
C ALA A 69 9.83 -12.40 6.55
N PHE A 70 10.12 -12.07 5.29
CA PHE A 70 9.75 -12.84 4.11
C PHE A 70 11.01 -13.18 3.29
N PRO A 71 11.90 -14.07 3.79
CA PRO A 71 13.22 -14.31 3.19
C PRO A 71 13.18 -15.04 1.84
N LYS A 72 12.03 -15.57 1.43
CA LYS A 72 11.87 -16.19 0.10
C LYS A 72 11.81 -15.07 -0.93
N ARG A 73 12.70 -15.13 -1.95
CA ARG A 73 12.85 -14.16 -3.06
C ARG A 73 11.62 -14.11 -3.99
N GLN A 74 10.41 -14.00 -3.47
CA GLN A 74 9.23 -13.76 -4.27
C GLN A 74 9.07 -12.25 -4.43
N MET A 75 8.96 -11.81 -5.69
CA MET A 75 8.70 -10.40 -6.00
C MET A 75 7.31 -9.98 -5.54
N SER A 76 6.33 -10.90 -5.52
CA SER A 76 4.96 -10.63 -5.10
C SER A 76 4.60 -11.22 -3.73
N PHE A 77 3.73 -10.52 -3.00
CA PHE A 77 3.15 -11.05 -1.77
C PHE A 77 2.15 -12.16 -2.10
N SER A 78 2.37 -13.35 -1.54
CA SER A 78 1.39 -14.43 -1.56
C SER A 78 0.31 -14.19 -0.51
N GLU A 79 -0.83 -14.89 -0.60
CA GLU A 79 -1.87 -14.86 0.45
C GLU A 79 -1.31 -15.13 1.85
N ALA A 80 -0.38 -16.08 1.97
CA ALA A 80 0.28 -16.39 3.24
C ALA A 80 1.16 -15.23 3.75
N HIS A 81 1.72 -14.42 2.85
CA HIS A 81 2.44 -13.21 3.25
C HIS A 81 1.46 -12.12 3.72
N LEU A 82 0.29 -12.00 3.08
CA LEU A 82 -0.76 -11.06 3.48
C LEU A 82 -1.41 -11.46 4.82
N ASP A 83 -1.57 -12.76 5.09
CA ASP A 83 -2.01 -13.33 6.39
C ASP A 83 -1.15 -12.89 7.55
N ILE A 84 0.11 -12.63 7.25
CA ILE A 84 1.06 -12.13 8.21
C ILE A 84 1.02 -10.61 8.19
N LEU A 85 1.10 -9.96 7.03
CA LEU A 85 1.32 -8.52 6.92
C LEU A 85 0.13 -7.68 7.40
N LEU A 86 -1.09 -7.98 6.96
CA LEU A 86 -2.25 -7.11 7.21
C LEU A 86 -2.58 -6.94 8.70
N PRO A 87 -2.55 -8.00 9.55
CA PRO A 87 -2.74 -7.82 10.99
C PRO A 87 -1.66 -6.97 11.67
N ILE A 88 -0.48 -6.84 11.04
CA ILE A 88 0.63 -6.00 11.53
C ILE A 88 0.37 -4.55 11.13
N VAL A 89 -0.04 -4.33 9.89
CA VAL A 89 -0.45 -3.02 9.40
C VAL A 89 -1.61 -2.49 10.25
N GLU A 90 -2.63 -3.32 10.51
CA GLU A 90 -3.81 -2.96 11.30
C GLU A 90 -3.46 -2.46 12.69
N ARG A 91 -2.61 -3.18 13.42
CA ARG A 91 -2.20 -2.81 14.79
C ARG A 91 -1.18 -1.66 14.83
N SER A 92 -0.47 -1.42 13.74
CA SER A 92 0.54 -0.36 13.62
C SER A 92 -0.06 0.98 13.22
N VAL A 93 -1.33 1.02 12.85
CA VAL A 93 -2.06 2.23 12.47
C VAL A 93 -3.24 2.42 13.43
N PRO A 94 -3.45 3.62 14.00
CA PRO A 94 -4.63 3.90 14.82
C PRO A 94 -5.93 3.60 14.07
N ALA A 95 -6.96 3.10 14.78
CA ALA A 95 -8.22 2.68 14.16
C ALA A 95 -8.92 3.81 13.38
N GLU A 96 -8.81 5.05 13.89
CA GLU A 96 -9.32 6.26 13.22
C GLU A 96 -8.61 6.57 11.88
N SER A 97 -7.46 5.94 11.62
CA SER A 97 -6.69 6.11 10.38
C SER A 97 -6.84 4.92 9.42
N HIS A 98 -7.65 3.91 9.75
CA HIS A 98 -7.85 2.73 8.90
C HIS A 98 -8.52 3.07 7.56
N GLU A 99 -9.51 3.97 7.58
CA GLU A 99 -10.15 4.46 6.35
C GLU A 99 -9.17 5.27 5.49
N ALA A 100 -8.38 6.15 6.11
CA ALA A 100 -7.30 6.87 5.46
C ALA A 100 -6.26 5.93 4.81
N LEU A 101 -5.88 4.85 5.49
CA LEU A 101 -4.98 3.82 4.97
C LEU A 101 -5.61 3.06 3.80
N PHE A 102 -6.91 2.77 3.85
CA PHE A 102 -7.63 2.17 2.73
C PHE A 102 -7.65 3.10 1.51
N HIS A 103 -7.91 4.40 1.69
CA HIS A 103 -7.89 5.38 0.60
C HIS A 103 -6.50 5.51 -0.02
N PHE A 104 -5.48 5.49 0.82
CA PHE A 104 -4.10 5.45 0.40
C PHE A 104 -3.80 4.23 -0.48
N ALA A 105 -4.25 3.05 -0.05
CA ALA A 105 -4.08 1.80 -0.79
C ALA A 105 -4.79 1.81 -2.14
N VAL A 106 -6.05 2.23 -2.17
CA VAL A 106 -6.84 2.34 -3.40
C VAL A 106 -6.18 3.30 -4.38
N ALA A 107 -5.73 4.46 -3.93
CA ALA A 107 -5.11 5.47 -4.79
C ALA A 107 -3.84 4.96 -5.49
N ILE A 108 -3.06 4.09 -4.85
CA ILE A 108 -1.89 3.45 -5.46
C ILE A 108 -2.35 2.44 -6.51
N ALA A 109 -3.21 1.50 -6.12
CA ALA A 109 -3.66 0.40 -6.98
C ALA A 109 -4.40 0.85 -8.25
N VAL A 110 -5.03 2.02 -8.24
CA VAL A 110 -5.72 2.53 -9.44
C VAL A 110 -4.86 3.47 -10.28
N SER A 111 -3.64 3.78 -9.83
CA SER A 111 -2.84 4.85 -10.45
C SER A 111 -2.44 4.53 -11.88
N ASP A 112 -2.06 3.29 -12.16
CA ASP A 112 -1.72 2.78 -13.51
C ASP A 112 -2.73 1.74 -14.04
N GLY A 113 -3.85 1.57 -13.32
CA GLY A 113 -4.94 0.66 -13.65
C GLY A 113 -4.95 -0.57 -12.74
N LEU A 114 -6.15 -0.89 -12.22
CA LEU A 114 -6.31 -1.89 -11.16
C LEU A 114 -6.09 -3.33 -11.63
N ASP A 115 -5.00 -3.97 -11.18
CA ASP A 115 -4.77 -5.40 -11.42
C ASP A 115 -5.65 -6.27 -10.51
N ALA A 116 -5.99 -7.48 -10.98
CA ALA A 116 -6.78 -8.44 -10.21
C ALA A 116 -6.12 -8.81 -8.87
N ARG A 117 -4.78 -8.83 -8.79
CA ARG A 117 -4.05 -9.17 -7.56
C ARG A 117 -4.03 -8.02 -6.56
N GLU A 118 -3.92 -6.78 -7.03
CA GLU A 118 -4.06 -5.59 -6.18
C GLU A 118 -5.48 -5.53 -5.61
N LYS A 119 -6.49 -5.80 -6.46
CA LYS A 119 -7.88 -5.88 -6.02
C LYS A 119 -8.08 -6.87 -4.87
N VAL A 120 -7.43 -8.04 -4.92
CA VAL A 120 -7.49 -9.02 -3.82
C VAL A 120 -6.93 -8.44 -2.52
N ILE A 121 -5.82 -7.69 -2.58
CA ILE A 121 -5.27 -7.00 -1.41
C ILE A 121 -6.26 -5.96 -0.87
N LEU A 122 -6.88 -5.16 -1.75
CA LEU A 122 -7.86 -4.16 -1.36
C LEU A 122 -9.11 -4.77 -0.73
N ASP A 123 -9.70 -5.79 -1.36
CA ASP A 123 -10.89 -6.49 -0.85
C ASP A 123 -10.62 -7.05 0.54
N ARG A 124 -9.41 -7.57 0.73
CA ARG A 124 -8.98 -8.14 2.00
C ARG A 124 -8.73 -7.06 3.06
N LEU A 125 -8.05 -5.98 2.71
CA LEU A 125 -7.85 -4.83 3.58
C LEU A 125 -9.20 -4.26 4.05
N GLN A 126 -10.15 -4.08 3.12
CA GLN A 126 -11.50 -3.62 3.42
C GLN A 126 -12.20 -4.55 4.43
N LYS A 127 -12.16 -5.86 4.17
CA LYS A 127 -12.80 -6.86 5.03
C LYS A 127 -12.17 -6.93 6.41
N ASP A 128 -10.85 -7.01 6.48
CA ASP A 128 -10.10 -7.21 7.73
C ASP A 128 -10.25 -5.96 8.62
N PHE A 129 -10.21 -4.77 8.04
CA PHE A 129 -10.30 -3.49 8.76
C PHE A 129 -11.75 -3.01 8.92
N LYS A 130 -12.73 -3.79 8.43
CA LYS A 130 -14.17 -3.51 8.51
C LYS A 130 -14.56 -2.16 7.90
N ILE A 131 -13.92 -1.78 6.81
CA ILE A 131 -14.17 -0.52 6.10
C ILE A 131 -15.52 -0.62 5.37
N GLN A 132 -16.40 0.35 5.62
CA GLN A 132 -17.62 0.52 4.84
C GLN A 132 -17.27 1.35 3.60
N LEU A 133 -17.45 0.78 2.42
CA LEU A 133 -17.27 1.53 1.18
C LEU A 133 -18.39 2.54 1.05
N THR A 134 -18.01 3.80 0.80
CA THR A 134 -18.94 4.79 0.29
C THR A 134 -19.19 4.54 -1.20
N ASP A 135 -20.27 5.10 -1.73
CA ASP A 135 -20.64 4.98 -3.14
C ASP A 135 -19.51 5.49 -4.07
N ASP A 136 -18.80 6.54 -3.66
CA ASP A 136 -17.68 7.10 -4.41
C ASP A 136 -16.55 6.08 -4.64
N TYR A 137 -16.27 5.23 -3.66
CA TYR A 137 -15.24 4.18 -3.79
C TYR A 137 -15.69 3.04 -4.68
N GLN A 138 -16.97 2.68 -4.65
CA GLN A 138 -17.51 1.67 -5.56
C GLN A 138 -17.37 2.14 -7.00
N VAL A 139 -17.76 3.39 -7.29
CA VAL A 139 -17.63 3.99 -8.63
C VAL A 139 -16.18 4.05 -9.08
N LEU A 140 -15.24 4.41 -8.20
CA LEU A 140 -13.83 4.50 -8.55
C LEU A 140 -13.23 3.11 -8.85
N LEU A 141 -13.54 2.09 -8.05
CA LEU A 141 -13.11 0.71 -8.30
C LEU A 141 -13.76 0.13 -9.58
N GLU A 142 -15.03 0.43 -9.83
CA GLU A 142 -15.73 0.03 -11.05
C GLU A 142 -15.11 0.69 -12.29
N THR A 143 -14.82 1.99 -12.22
CA THR A 143 -14.21 2.74 -13.33
C THR A 143 -12.81 2.22 -13.64
N ALA A 144 -12.01 1.92 -12.60
CA ALA A 144 -10.69 1.33 -12.75
C ALA A 144 -10.77 -0.08 -13.39
N ASN A 145 -11.72 -0.91 -12.98
CA ASN A 145 -11.93 -2.24 -13.58
C ASN A 145 -12.39 -2.17 -15.05
N VAL A 146 -13.21 -1.19 -15.41
CA VAL A 146 -13.69 -1.01 -16.80
C VAL A 146 -12.55 -0.58 -17.74
N ALA A 147 -11.55 0.15 -17.25
CA ALA A 147 -10.38 0.51 -18.03
C ALA A 147 -9.53 -0.73 -18.42
N VAL A 148 -9.44 -1.71 -17.53
CA VAL A 148 -8.66 -2.95 -17.74
C VAL A 148 -9.37 -3.93 -18.68
N GLY A 149 -10.70 -3.97 -18.66
CA GLY A 149 -11.51 -4.80 -19.56
C GLY A 149 -11.56 -4.37 -21.04
N ARG A 150 -10.86 -3.29 -21.42
CA ARG A 150 -10.82 -2.76 -22.80
C ARG A 150 -9.54 -3.08 -23.58
N VAL A 151 -8.61 -3.84 -23.02
CA VAL A 151 -7.48 -4.38 -23.79
C VAL A 151 -7.86 -5.77 -24.30
N CYS A 152 -8.61 -5.80 -25.39
CA CYS A 152 -8.74 -6.97 -26.27
C CYS A 152 -7.74 -6.85 -27.42
#